data_AF-U3PZ85-F1
#
_entry.id   AF-U3PZ85-F1
#
_cell.length_a   1.000
_cell.length_b   1.000
_cell.length_c   1.000
_cell.angle_alpha   90.00
_cell.angle_beta   90.00
_cell.angle_gamma   90.00
#
_symmetry.space_group_name_H-M   'P 1'
#
loop_
_entity.id
_entity.type
_entity.pdbx_description
1 polymer ?
#
loop_
_entity_poly.entity_id
_entity_poly.type
_entity_poly.pdbx_seq_one_letter_code
_entity_poly.pdbx_strand_id
1 'polypeptide(L)'
;RCGSEVFQEVLGRQFLPLETCLSLQCKSQRSKGKLHRQTRGSKLMKFQEIKMQELSDQVSMGDIPRSLSIHCYESLTRMAKPGDIIEVTGIFLPSPFTGWRAYKAGLLADVYVEANDIMHDKKQYNLVKADEKNNETVSNQIQTLVNGDDVVGKLASAIAPEIYGLDDVKRALLLQLVGAPKMTTADGMQIRGDIHLCLMGDPGVAKSQLLRFVSKIAPRGVYTTGRGSSGVGLTASITRDSLTGELVLEGGALVLSDNGVCCIDEVDKMDETDRTAI
;
A
#
# COMPACT_ATOMS: atom_id res chain seq x y z
N ARG A 1 10.85 29.01 -43.65
CA ARG A 1 10.44 28.12 -42.54
C ARG A 1 9.17 27.40 -42.99
N CYS A 2 9.12 26.06 -42.93
CA CYS A 2 8.04 25.26 -43.52
C CYS A 2 6.75 25.19 -42.67
N GLY A 3 6.78 25.54 -41.38
CA GLY A 3 5.59 25.54 -40.52
C GLY A 3 4.94 24.17 -40.28
N SER A 4 5.48 23.10 -40.86
CA SER A 4 4.97 21.74 -40.76
C SER A 4 5.33 21.12 -39.42
N GLU A 5 4.33 20.56 -38.74
CA GLU A 5 4.50 19.76 -37.53
C GLU A 5 4.88 18.32 -37.91
N VAL A 6 5.87 17.76 -37.22
CA VAL A 6 6.34 16.38 -37.42
C VAL A 6 6.21 15.66 -36.10
N PHE A 7 5.49 14.54 -36.11
CA PHE A 7 5.28 13.69 -34.95
C PHE A 7 6.19 12.46 -35.04
N GLN A 8 6.84 12.12 -33.94
CA GLN A 8 7.66 10.92 -33.78
C GLN A 8 7.11 10.12 -32.61
N GLU A 9 6.78 8.85 -32.84
CA GLU A 9 6.38 7.95 -31.77
C GLU A 9 7.61 7.51 -30.96
N VAL A 10 7.46 7.50 -29.64
CA VAL A 10 8.51 7.11 -28.70
C VAL A 10 8.23 5.69 -28.22
N LEU A 11 8.92 4.71 -28.79
CA LEU A 11 8.73 3.29 -28.49
C LEU A 11 9.50 2.80 -27.25
N GLY A 12 10.44 3.60 -26.72
CA GLY A 12 11.28 3.17 -25.62
C GLY A 12 11.83 4.32 -24.79
N ARG A 13 12.45 3.97 -23.65
CA ARG A 13 13.04 4.92 -22.70
C ARG A 13 14.13 5.80 -23.34
N GLN A 14 14.81 5.28 -24.35
CA GLN A 14 15.79 6.01 -25.15
C GLN A 14 15.25 6.17 -26.57
N PHE A 15 15.27 7.40 -27.06
CA PHE A 15 14.87 7.72 -28.42
C PHE A 15 15.77 8.82 -28.99
N LEU A 16 16.06 8.72 -30.29
CA LEU A 16 16.77 9.77 -31.01
C LEU A 16 15.77 10.80 -31.54
N PRO A 17 15.89 12.09 -31.19
CA PRO A 17 15.06 13.13 -31.78
C PRO A 17 15.25 13.21 -33.29
N LEU A 18 14.16 13.45 -34.00
CA LEU A 18 14.24 13.97 -35.37
C LEU A 18 14.79 15.40 -35.34
N GLU A 19 15.99 15.60 -35.87
CA GLU A 19 16.62 16.92 -35.99
C GLU A 19 16.28 17.63 -37.31
N THR A 20 15.95 16.86 -38.35
CA THR A 20 15.71 17.38 -39.71
C THR A 20 14.26 17.21 -40.12
N CYS A 21 13.71 18.25 -40.76
CA CYS A 21 12.33 18.26 -41.21
C CYS A 21 12.13 17.36 -42.44
N LEU A 22 11.19 16.40 -42.33
CA LEU A 22 10.83 15.45 -43.40
C LEU A 22 9.69 15.93 -44.31
N SER A 23 9.24 17.18 -44.17
CA SER A 23 8.10 17.67 -44.94
C SER A 23 8.39 17.78 -46.44
N LEU A 24 7.36 17.54 -47.25
CA LEU A 24 7.45 17.61 -48.71
C LEU A 24 7.92 19.00 -49.21
N GLN A 25 7.56 20.06 -48.49
CA GLN A 25 8.00 21.43 -48.79
C GLN A 25 9.52 21.58 -48.65
N CYS A 26 10.10 21.19 -47.50
CA CYS A 26 11.55 21.23 -47.30
C CYS A 26 12.31 20.28 -48.23
N LYS A 27 11.72 19.11 -48.54
CA LYS A 27 12.30 18.13 -49.46
C LYS A 27 12.34 18.63 -50.90
N SER A 28 11.28 19.28 -51.37
CA SER A 28 11.18 19.85 -52.72
C SER A 28 12.16 21.01 -52.95
N GLN A 29 12.34 21.87 -51.95
CA GLN A 29 13.27 23.01 -51.99
C GLN A 29 14.73 22.64 -51.68
N ARG A 30 15.04 21.34 -51.46
CA ARG A 30 16.37 20.85 -51.02
C ARG A 30 16.93 21.60 -49.79
N SER A 31 16.06 22.20 -48.99
CA SER A 31 16.42 22.96 -47.80
C SER A 31 16.22 22.10 -46.55
N LYS A 32 17.26 21.94 -45.72
CA LYS A 32 17.14 21.20 -44.45
C LYS A 32 16.64 22.14 -43.35
N GLY A 33 15.34 22.10 -43.07
CA GLY A 33 14.76 22.78 -41.91
C GLY A 33 15.17 22.08 -40.62
N LYS A 34 15.62 22.85 -39.61
CA LYS A 34 15.88 22.34 -38.25
C LYS A 34 14.57 22.20 -37.49
N LEU A 35 14.34 21.05 -36.88
CA LEU A 35 13.19 20.82 -36.01
C LEU A 35 13.49 21.32 -34.59
N HIS A 36 12.45 21.84 -33.94
CA HIS A 36 12.50 22.24 -32.53
C HIS A 36 11.41 21.47 -31.78
N ARG A 37 11.75 20.88 -30.64
CA ARG A 37 10.78 20.16 -29.81
C ARG A 37 9.80 21.15 -29.20
N GLN A 38 8.50 20.86 -29.32
CA GLN A 38 7.44 21.61 -28.66
C GLN A 38 6.69 20.70 -27.69
N THR A 39 6.75 21.00 -26.40
CA THR A 39 6.07 20.20 -25.36
C THR A 39 4.56 20.34 -25.43
N ARG A 40 4.02 21.53 -25.72
CA ARG A 40 2.57 21.79 -25.80
C ARG A 40 1.88 21.05 -26.96
N GLY A 41 2.58 20.82 -28.06
CA GLY A 41 2.08 20.04 -29.21
C GLY A 41 2.32 18.53 -29.08
N SER A 42 2.94 18.08 -28.00
CA SER A 42 3.25 16.68 -27.76
C SER A 42 2.22 16.06 -26.79
N LYS A 43 1.83 14.81 -27.05
CA LYS A 43 1.03 14.02 -26.10
C LYS A 43 1.97 13.38 -25.07
N LEU A 44 1.84 13.78 -23.81
CA LEU A 44 2.57 13.18 -22.68
C LEU A 44 1.63 12.28 -21.89
N MET A 45 2.12 11.12 -21.48
CA MET A 45 1.38 10.18 -20.64
C MET A 45 1.95 10.21 -19.21
N LYS A 46 1.07 10.01 -18.22
CA LYS A 46 1.51 9.85 -16.83
C LYS A 46 2.21 8.50 -16.70
N PHE A 47 3.36 8.52 -16.05
CA PHE A 47 4.16 7.34 -15.76
C PHE A 47 4.55 7.37 -14.28
N GLN A 48 4.46 6.23 -13.62
CA GLN A 48 4.92 6.03 -12.25
C GLN A 48 5.58 4.66 -12.14
N GLU A 49 6.74 4.61 -11.49
CA GLU A 49 7.39 3.37 -11.09
C GLU A 49 7.09 3.10 -9.60
N ILE A 50 6.64 1.89 -9.29
CA ILE A 50 6.34 1.42 -7.94
C ILE A 50 7.25 0.24 -7.66
N LYS A 51 7.91 0.21 -6.50
CA LYS A 51 8.65 -0.96 -6.02
C LYS A 51 7.76 -1.74 -5.07
N MET A 52 7.41 -2.96 -5.44
CA MET A 52 6.60 -3.87 -4.63
C MET A 52 7.52 -4.91 -3.99
N GLN A 53 7.25 -5.25 -2.73
CA GLN A 53 7.96 -6.29 -1.99
C GLN A 53 6.99 -7.42 -1.65
N GLU A 54 7.48 -8.66 -1.69
CA GLU A 54 6.72 -9.84 -1.26
C GLU A 54 6.30 -9.72 0.22
N LEU A 55 5.11 -10.23 0.56
CA LEU A 55 4.69 -10.29 1.95
C LEU A 55 5.56 -11.29 2.73
N SER A 56 5.95 -10.94 3.95
CA SER A 56 6.80 -11.78 4.80
C SER A 56 6.23 -13.18 5.04
N ASP A 57 4.90 -13.32 5.05
CA ASP A 57 4.21 -14.60 5.25
C ASP A 57 4.39 -15.58 4.07
N GLN A 58 4.74 -15.07 2.88
CA GLN A 58 4.91 -15.87 1.67
C GLN A 58 6.37 -16.27 1.42
N VAL A 59 7.31 -15.77 2.23
CA VAL A 59 8.74 -16.00 2.05
C VAL A 59 9.18 -17.23 2.85
N SER A 60 10.00 -18.09 2.23
CA SER A 60 10.60 -19.25 2.87
C SER A 60 11.50 -18.85 4.05
N MET A 61 11.53 -19.70 5.09
CA MET A 61 12.44 -19.50 6.20
C MET A 61 13.90 -19.45 5.71
N GLY A 62 14.54 -18.29 5.89
CA GLY A 62 15.95 -18.06 5.54
C GLY A 62 16.17 -17.16 4.32
N ASP A 63 15.14 -16.91 3.50
CA ASP A 63 15.24 -16.02 2.35
C ASP A 63 14.86 -14.58 2.70
N ILE A 64 15.49 -13.63 2.00
CA ILE A 64 15.15 -12.20 2.11
C ILE A 64 14.05 -11.91 1.09
N PRO A 65 12.95 -11.23 1.48
CA PRO A 65 11.87 -10.91 0.55
C PRO A 65 12.41 -10.14 -0.65
N ARG A 66 12.03 -10.57 -1.86
CA ARG A 66 12.48 -9.91 -3.08
C ARG A 66 11.57 -8.73 -3.41
N SER A 67 12.15 -7.77 -4.11
CA SER A 67 11.42 -6.61 -4.63
C SER A 67 11.35 -6.66 -6.16
N LEU A 68 10.25 -6.14 -6.70
CA LEU A 68 9.96 -6.09 -8.12
C LEU A 68 9.50 -4.68 -8.51
N SER A 69 10.02 -4.17 -9.62
CA SER A 69 9.56 -2.89 -10.18
C SER A 69 8.29 -3.08 -10.99
N ILE A 70 7.32 -2.20 -10.78
CA ILE A 70 6.03 -2.16 -11.46
C ILE A 70 5.89 -0.81 -12.16
N HIS A 71 5.56 -0.84 -13.44
CA HIS A 71 5.28 0.34 -14.24
C HIS A 71 3.77 0.57 -14.34
N CYS A 72 3.33 1.75 -13.91
CA CYS A 72 1.95 2.18 -13.96
C CYS A 72 1.80 3.32 -14.98
N TYR A 73 0.80 3.21 -15.85
CA TYR A 73 0.50 4.21 -16.88
C TYR A 73 -0.86 4.86 -16.66
N GLU A 74 -0.99 6.11 -17.11
CA GLU A 74 -2.25 6.87 -17.18
C GLU A 74 -3.08 6.87 -15.88
N SER A 75 -4.20 6.14 -15.86
CA SER A 75 -5.17 6.10 -14.74
C SER A 75 -4.67 5.31 -13.53
N LEU A 76 -3.76 4.36 -13.73
CA LEU A 76 -3.20 3.55 -12.64
C LEU A 76 -2.16 4.33 -11.81
N THR A 77 -1.76 5.51 -12.28
CA THR A 77 -0.86 6.37 -11.51
C THR A 77 -1.55 6.94 -10.27
N ARG A 78 -0.82 6.93 -9.15
CA ARG A 78 -1.25 7.40 -7.81
C ARG A 78 -2.37 6.59 -7.16
N MET A 79 -2.64 5.37 -7.63
CA MET A 79 -3.58 4.48 -6.96
C MET A 79 -3.01 3.91 -5.65
N ALA A 80 -1.76 3.45 -5.67
CA ALA A 80 -1.10 2.89 -4.50
C ALA A 80 -0.26 3.93 -3.73
N LYS A 81 -0.26 3.83 -2.40
CA LYS A 81 0.62 4.59 -1.51
C LYS A 81 1.66 3.66 -0.87
N PRO A 82 2.83 4.18 -0.46
CA PRO A 82 3.79 3.40 0.30
C PRO A 82 3.13 2.79 1.55
N GLY A 83 3.29 1.48 1.74
CA GLY A 83 2.73 0.75 2.88
C GLY A 83 1.35 0.13 2.65
N ASP A 84 0.70 0.39 1.51
CA ASP A 84 -0.53 -0.33 1.16
C ASP A 84 -0.21 -1.76 0.72
N ILE A 85 -1.04 -2.71 1.13
CA ILE A 85 -1.03 -4.07 0.61
C ILE A 85 -1.90 -4.08 -0.65
N ILE A 86 -1.23 -4.29 -1.79
CA ILE A 86 -1.84 -4.26 -3.11
C ILE A 86 -1.61 -5.59 -3.83
N GLU A 87 -2.59 -5.98 -4.62
CA GLU A 87 -2.49 -7.03 -5.62
C GLU A 87 -2.43 -6.37 -6.99
N VAL A 88 -1.35 -6.61 -7.73
CA VAL A 88 -1.16 -6.04 -9.06
C VAL A 88 -1.28 -7.14 -10.09
N THR A 89 -2.17 -6.95 -11.06
CA THR A 89 -2.25 -7.80 -12.24
C THR A 89 -1.65 -7.08 -13.43
N GLY A 90 -0.88 -7.81 -14.24
CA GLY A 90 -0.08 -7.18 -15.27
C GLY A 90 0.70 -8.16 -16.13
N ILE A 91 1.53 -7.59 -17.01
CA ILE A 91 2.37 -8.34 -17.94
C ILE A 91 3.80 -8.28 -17.44
N PHE A 92 4.44 -9.44 -17.30
CA PHE A 92 5.84 -9.54 -16.89
C PHE A 92 6.76 -9.38 -18.10
N LEU A 93 7.58 -8.33 -18.10
CA LEU A 93 8.41 -7.94 -19.24
C LEU A 93 9.89 -7.77 -18.81
N PRO A 94 10.84 -8.25 -19.63
CA PRO A 94 12.24 -7.93 -19.44
C PRO A 94 12.55 -6.50 -19.94
N SER A 95 13.30 -5.75 -19.14
CA SER A 95 13.95 -4.49 -19.54
C SER A 95 15.42 -4.76 -19.87
N PRO A 96 15.82 -4.74 -21.16
CA PRO A 96 17.22 -4.89 -21.51
C PRO A 96 18.04 -3.70 -20.99
N PHE A 97 19.25 -3.97 -20.52
CA PHE A 97 20.18 -2.89 -20.20
C PHE A 97 20.62 -2.17 -21.46
N THR A 98 20.83 -0.86 -21.36
CA THR A 98 21.35 -0.01 -22.45
C THR A 98 22.71 0.59 -22.09
N GLY A 99 23.50 0.94 -23.10
CA GLY A 99 24.79 1.63 -22.91
C GLY A 99 25.88 0.73 -22.30
N TRP A 100 26.74 1.32 -21.45
CA TRP A 100 27.88 0.62 -20.84
C TRP A 100 27.47 -0.60 -19.98
N ARG A 101 26.30 -0.53 -19.34
CA ARG A 101 25.72 -1.66 -18.59
C ARG A 101 25.37 -2.83 -19.51
N ALA A 102 24.88 -2.58 -20.72
CA ALA A 102 24.56 -3.64 -21.68
C ALA A 102 25.82 -4.42 -22.10
N TYR A 103 26.93 -3.70 -22.32
CA TYR A 103 28.21 -4.31 -22.70
C TYR A 103 28.74 -5.27 -21.62
N LYS A 104 28.48 -4.98 -20.34
CA LYS A 104 28.91 -5.82 -19.21
C LYS A 104 27.89 -6.90 -18.83
N ALA A 105 26.60 -6.63 -18.99
CA ALA A 105 25.51 -7.49 -18.54
C ALA A 105 25.25 -8.71 -19.46
N GLY A 106 25.72 -8.68 -20.71
CA GLY A 106 25.51 -9.79 -21.64
C GLY A 106 24.02 -10.02 -21.93
N LEU A 107 23.50 -11.19 -21.55
CA LEU A 107 22.10 -11.59 -21.74
C LEU A 107 21.21 -11.35 -20.50
N LEU A 108 21.78 -10.81 -19.41
CA LEU A 108 21.00 -10.45 -18.22
C LEU A 108 20.10 -9.26 -18.54
N ALA A 109 18.84 -9.37 -18.14
CA ALA A 109 17.86 -8.29 -18.21
C ALA A 109 17.22 -8.13 -16.84
N ASP A 110 16.99 -6.88 -16.44
CA ASP A 110 16.09 -6.61 -15.33
C ASP A 110 14.67 -6.94 -15.75
N VAL A 111 13.82 -7.23 -14.77
CA VAL A 111 12.41 -7.55 -15.02
C VAL A 111 11.54 -6.51 -14.36
N TYR A 112 10.44 -6.19 -15.01
CA TYR A 112 9.40 -5.34 -14.45
C TYR A 112 8.03 -5.89 -14.83
N VAL A 113 7.03 -5.50 -14.07
CA VAL A 113 5.63 -5.78 -14.40
C VAL A 113 4.99 -4.50 -14.93
N GLU A 114 4.39 -4.59 -16.10
CA GLU A 114 3.48 -3.54 -16.59
C GLU A 114 2.10 -3.78 -15.99
N ALA A 115 1.65 -2.86 -15.13
CA ALA A 115 0.38 -2.99 -14.43
C ALA A 115 -0.80 -2.75 -15.38
N ASN A 116 -1.75 -3.70 -15.39
CA ASN A 116 -3.04 -3.57 -16.05
C ASN A 116 -4.14 -3.19 -15.06
N ASP A 117 -4.09 -3.75 -13.84
CA ASP A 117 -5.02 -3.42 -12.76
C ASP A 117 -4.32 -3.52 -11.40
N ILE A 118 -4.76 -2.67 -10.47
CA ILE A 118 -4.24 -2.58 -9.10
C ILE A 118 -5.41 -2.69 -8.13
N MET A 119 -5.51 -3.82 -7.45
CA MET A 119 -6.49 -4.05 -6.40
C MET A 119 -5.85 -3.83 -5.02
N HIS A 120 -6.59 -3.21 -4.11
CA HIS A 120 -6.16 -3.07 -2.72
C HIS A 120 -6.76 -4.21 -1.90
N ASP A 121 -5.92 -5.01 -1.24
CA ASP A 121 -6.37 -6.15 -0.44
C ASP A 121 -7.08 -5.66 0.83
N LYS A 122 -6.49 -4.65 1.48
CA LYS A 122 -7.08 -3.93 2.62
C LYS A 122 -7.84 -2.70 2.12
N LYS A 123 -9.02 -2.92 1.51
CA LYS A 123 -9.91 -1.84 1.07
C LYS A 123 -10.18 -0.88 2.23
N GLN A 124 -10.12 0.44 1.97
CA GLN A 124 -10.65 1.42 2.93
C GLN A 124 -12.13 1.07 3.21
N TYR A 125 -12.60 1.26 4.44
CA TYR A 125 -13.99 0.97 4.83
C TYR A 125 -15.02 1.57 3.86
N ASN A 126 -14.68 2.69 3.22
CA ASN A 126 -15.51 3.36 2.22
C ASN A 126 -15.67 2.56 0.91
N LEU A 127 -14.66 1.79 0.49
CA LEU A 127 -14.69 0.95 -0.72
C LEU A 127 -15.38 -0.39 -0.46
N VAL A 128 -15.29 -0.94 0.76
CA VAL A 128 -16.08 -2.12 1.16
C VAL A 128 -17.58 -1.83 1.09
N LYS A 129 -17.99 -0.60 1.40
CA LYS A 129 -19.38 -0.14 1.23
C LYS A 129 -19.80 -0.03 -0.24
N ALA A 130 -18.88 0.07 -1.20
CA ALA A 130 -19.21 0.30 -2.61
C ALA A 130 -19.41 -0.99 -3.43
N ASP A 131 -18.89 -2.15 -2.95
CA ASP A 131 -19.08 -3.47 -3.58
C ASP A 131 -20.46 -4.09 -3.31
N GLU A 132 -21.49 -3.25 -3.21
CA GLU A 132 -22.86 -3.55 -2.82
C GLU A 132 -23.58 -4.61 -3.68
N LYS A 133 -22.97 -5.09 -4.77
CA LYS A 133 -23.57 -6.10 -5.66
C LYS A 133 -23.57 -7.53 -5.08
N ASN A 134 -22.74 -7.83 -4.08
CA ASN A 134 -22.77 -9.12 -3.37
C ASN A 134 -23.54 -9.09 -2.04
N ASN A 135 -24.20 -7.96 -1.72
CA ASN A 135 -24.70 -7.71 -0.36
C ASN A 135 -26.03 -8.34 0.00
N GLU A 136 -26.86 -8.87 -0.92
CA GLU A 136 -28.17 -9.39 -0.53
C GLU A 136 -28.08 -10.59 0.44
N THR A 137 -27.16 -11.52 0.17
CA THR A 137 -26.94 -12.68 1.05
C THR A 137 -26.33 -12.26 2.39
N VAL A 138 -25.36 -11.34 2.36
CA VAL A 138 -24.69 -10.80 3.55
C VAL A 138 -25.66 -9.98 4.39
N SER A 139 -26.49 -9.14 3.76
CA SER A 139 -27.51 -8.34 4.45
C SER A 139 -28.57 -9.22 5.09
N ASN A 140 -28.98 -10.30 4.41
CA ASN A 140 -29.91 -11.26 4.98
C ASN A 140 -29.28 -11.97 6.20
N GLN A 141 -28.01 -12.37 6.12
CA GLN A 141 -27.30 -12.94 7.27
C GLN A 141 -27.19 -11.94 8.43
N ILE A 142 -26.86 -10.68 8.16
CA ILE A 142 -26.82 -9.63 9.18
C ILE A 142 -28.20 -9.46 9.83
N GLN A 143 -29.28 -9.42 9.05
CA GLN A 143 -30.64 -9.32 9.59
C GLN A 143 -31.00 -10.53 10.47
N THR A 144 -30.61 -11.74 10.07
CA THR A 144 -30.81 -12.92 10.92
C THR A 144 -30.05 -12.85 12.24
N LEU A 145 -28.83 -12.27 12.23
CA LEU A 145 -28.04 -12.07 13.45
C LEU A 145 -28.67 -11.01 14.36
N VAL A 146 -29.17 -9.91 13.79
CA VAL A 146 -29.83 -8.82 14.53
C VAL A 146 -31.10 -9.31 15.22
N ASN A 147 -31.83 -10.23 14.59
CA ASN A 147 -33.05 -10.83 15.15
C ASN A 147 -32.77 -11.87 16.24
N GLY A 148 -31.51 -12.26 16.47
CA GLY A 148 -31.15 -13.23 17.49
C GLY A 148 -31.01 -12.60 18.87
N ASP A 149 -31.34 -13.38 19.91
CA ASP A 149 -31.08 -12.97 21.30
C ASP A 149 -29.56 -12.88 21.57
N ASP A 150 -29.15 -11.82 22.28
CA ASP A 150 -27.77 -11.50 22.69
C ASP A 150 -26.71 -11.54 21.56
N VAL A 151 -26.78 -10.55 20.66
CA VAL A 151 -25.81 -10.35 19.56
C VAL A 151 -24.39 -10.14 20.07
N VAL A 152 -24.22 -9.34 21.13
CA VAL A 152 -22.90 -8.98 21.66
C VAL A 152 -22.23 -10.19 22.29
N GLY A 153 -22.96 -11.00 23.07
CA GLY A 153 -22.43 -12.23 23.65
C GLY A 153 -22.00 -13.24 22.58
N LYS A 154 -22.83 -13.45 21.56
CA LYS A 154 -22.51 -14.34 20.43
C LYS A 154 -21.25 -13.89 19.69
N LEU A 155 -21.17 -12.62 19.30
CA LEU A 155 -20.00 -12.10 18.59
C LEU A 155 -18.75 -12.12 19.47
N ALA A 156 -18.86 -11.81 20.77
CA ALA A 156 -17.73 -11.90 21.69
C ALA A 156 -17.22 -13.34 21.85
N SER A 157 -18.12 -14.33 21.95
CA SER A 157 -17.74 -15.74 22.01
C SER A 157 -17.09 -16.23 20.71
N ALA A 158 -17.45 -15.62 19.57
CA ALA A 158 -16.85 -15.90 18.26
C ALA A 158 -15.45 -15.29 18.11
N ILE A 159 -15.07 -14.32 18.95
CA ILE A 159 -13.70 -13.82 18.99
C ILE A 159 -12.82 -14.84 19.74
N ALA A 160 -11.83 -15.37 19.04
CA ALA A 160 -10.87 -16.36 19.51
C ALA A 160 -11.57 -17.56 20.18
N PRO A 161 -12.31 -18.39 19.41
CA PRO A 161 -13.02 -19.54 19.96
C PRO A 161 -12.10 -20.61 20.55
N GLU A 162 -10.81 -20.59 20.15
CA GLU A 162 -9.76 -21.46 20.69
C GLU A 162 -9.45 -21.20 22.17
N ILE A 163 -9.76 -19.99 22.67
CA ILE A 163 -9.47 -19.58 24.04
C ILE A 163 -10.75 -19.67 24.87
N TYR A 164 -10.72 -20.47 25.93
CA TYR A 164 -11.84 -20.64 26.84
C TYR A 164 -11.96 -19.48 27.84
N GLY A 165 -13.18 -19.00 28.07
CA GLY A 165 -13.49 -17.93 29.02
C GLY A 165 -13.04 -16.54 28.56
N LEU A 166 -12.74 -15.67 29.53
CA LEU A 166 -12.37 -14.26 29.33
C LEU A 166 -13.42 -13.46 28.53
N ASP A 167 -14.69 -13.72 28.78
CA ASP A 167 -15.80 -13.12 28.03
C ASP A 167 -15.77 -11.59 28.07
N ASP A 168 -15.43 -11.00 29.20
CA ASP A 168 -15.32 -9.54 29.35
C ASP A 168 -14.19 -8.95 28.50
N VAL A 169 -13.05 -9.64 28.41
CA VAL A 169 -11.91 -9.21 27.58
C VAL A 169 -12.27 -9.32 26.10
N LYS A 170 -12.94 -10.42 25.71
CA LYS A 170 -13.42 -10.61 24.33
C LYS A 170 -14.46 -9.55 23.94
N ARG A 171 -15.36 -9.18 24.85
CA ARG A 171 -16.32 -8.08 24.65
C ARG A 171 -15.61 -6.73 24.51
N ALA A 172 -14.58 -6.46 25.31
CA ALA A 172 -13.79 -5.24 25.17
C ALA A 172 -13.08 -5.18 23.79
N LEU A 173 -12.43 -6.28 23.37
CA LEU A 173 -11.79 -6.37 22.05
C LEU A 173 -12.80 -6.20 20.90
N LEU A 174 -14.02 -6.73 21.05
CA LEU A 174 -15.10 -6.52 20.10
C LEU A 174 -15.45 -5.04 19.97
N LEU A 175 -15.62 -4.34 21.09
CA LEU A 175 -15.93 -2.91 21.09
C LEU A 175 -14.78 -2.09 20.49
N GLN A 176 -13.54 -2.50 20.69
CA GLN A 176 -12.37 -1.88 20.06
C GLN A 176 -12.37 -2.06 18.53
N LEU A 177 -12.75 -3.24 18.02
CA LEU A 177 -12.84 -3.51 16.59
C LEU A 177 -13.94 -2.69 15.90
N VAL A 178 -15.05 -2.44 16.60
CA VAL A 178 -16.16 -1.60 16.08
C VAL A 178 -15.79 -0.12 16.16
N GLY A 179 -15.15 0.32 17.26
CA GLY A 179 -14.78 1.70 17.52
C GLY A 179 -15.99 2.65 17.68
N ALA A 180 -15.71 3.94 17.85
CA ALA A 180 -16.72 4.99 17.81
C ALA A 180 -16.42 6.01 16.69
N PRO A 181 -17.44 6.65 16.11
CA PRO A 181 -17.25 7.69 15.10
C PRO A 181 -16.52 8.90 15.69
N LYS A 182 -15.67 9.54 14.89
CA LYS A 182 -15.01 10.81 15.24
C LYS A 182 -16.07 11.90 15.36
N MET A 183 -16.03 12.65 16.45
CA MET A 183 -16.98 13.74 16.72
C MET A 183 -16.29 15.07 16.51
N THR A 184 -16.89 15.92 15.70
CA THR A 184 -16.45 17.32 15.54
C THR A 184 -17.38 18.21 16.36
N THR A 185 -16.83 18.93 17.34
CA THR A 185 -17.60 19.92 18.09
C THR A 185 -17.91 21.14 17.22
N ALA A 186 -18.89 21.95 17.64
CA ALA A 186 -19.25 23.19 16.93
C ALA A 186 -18.06 24.16 16.79
N ASP A 187 -17.09 24.08 17.71
CA ASP A 187 -15.87 24.90 17.72
C ASP A 187 -14.76 24.38 16.78
N GLY A 188 -15.01 23.29 16.03
CA GLY A 188 -14.05 22.74 15.07
C GLY A 188 -12.98 21.82 15.66
N MET A 189 -13.01 21.53 16.97
CA MET A 189 -12.16 20.50 17.56
C MET A 189 -12.64 19.10 17.16
N GLN A 190 -11.71 18.21 16.82
CA GLN A 190 -11.99 16.81 16.52
C GLN A 190 -11.67 15.95 17.74
N ILE A 191 -12.66 15.21 18.23
CA ILE A 191 -12.51 14.24 19.32
C ILE A 191 -12.36 12.85 18.69
N ARG A 192 -11.30 12.14 19.09
CA ARG A 192 -11.02 10.77 18.66
C ARG A 192 -12.09 9.81 19.20
N GLY A 193 -12.61 8.94 18.34
CA GLY A 193 -13.55 7.88 18.71
C GLY A 193 -12.92 6.49 18.86
N ASP A 194 -11.65 6.31 18.48
CA ASP A 194 -10.99 5.00 18.58
C ASP A 194 -10.60 4.69 20.02
N ILE A 195 -10.75 3.43 20.40
CA ILE A 195 -10.52 2.94 21.76
C ILE A 195 -9.15 2.26 21.84
N HIS A 196 -8.37 2.64 22.85
CA HIS A 196 -7.12 1.94 23.20
C HIS A 196 -7.36 1.00 24.36
N LEU A 197 -6.95 -0.26 24.22
CA LEU A 197 -7.03 -1.27 25.26
C LEU A 197 -5.63 -1.76 25.61
N CYS A 198 -5.35 -1.85 26.91
CA CYS A 198 -4.15 -2.47 27.45
C CYS A 198 -4.52 -3.72 28.25
N LEU A 199 -3.93 -4.86 27.90
CA LEU A 199 -4.19 -6.14 28.57
C LEU A 199 -3.03 -6.47 29.53
N MET A 200 -3.32 -6.44 30.83
CA MET A 200 -2.37 -6.79 31.89
C MET A 200 -2.77 -8.09 32.60
N GLY A 201 -1.82 -8.77 33.24
CA GLY A 201 -2.07 -10.07 33.90
C GLY A 201 -0.87 -11.02 33.84
N ASP A 202 -1.06 -12.24 34.32
CA ASP A 202 0.02 -13.22 34.44
C ASP A 202 0.47 -13.80 33.08
N PRO A 203 1.69 -14.35 33.00
CA PRO A 203 2.10 -15.17 31.86
C PRO A 203 1.19 -16.40 31.75
N GLY A 204 0.89 -16.83 30.52
CA GLY A 204 0.07 -18.02 30.25
C GLY A 204 -1.43 -17.77 30.07
N VAL A 205 -1.91 -16.52 30.20
CA VAL A 205 -3.33 -16.15 30.01
C VAL A 205 -3.69 -15.91 28.53
N ALA A 206 -2.96 -16.53 27.59
CA ALA A 206 -3.19 -16.46 26.14
C ALA A 206 -3.30 -15.04 25.50
N LYS A 207 -2.83 -13.98 26.17
CA LYS A 207 -2.96 -12.58 25.68
C LYS A 207 -2.34 -12.35 24.31
N SER A 208 -1.14 -12.87 24.06
CA SER A 208 -0.47 -12.77 22.76
C SER A 208 -1.26 -13.47 21.65
N GLN A 209 -1.98 -14.54 21.98
CA GLN A 209 -2.84 -15.25 21.02
C GLN A 209 -4.12 -14.45 20.72
N LEU A 210 -4.72 -13.80 21.74
CA LEU A 210 -5.81 -12.84 21.52
C LEU A 210 -5.38 -11.69 20.61
N LEU A 211 -4.21 -11.09 20.84
CA LEU A 211 -3.68 -10.00 20.02
C LEU A 211 -3.45 -10.44 18.56
N ARG A 212 -2.83 -11.61 18.33
CA ARG A 212 -2.65 -12.16 16.98
C ARG A 212 -3.97 -12.47 16.28
N PHE A 213 -4.99 -12.87 17.04
CA PHE A 213 -6.32 -13.14 16.47
C PHE A 213 -6.99 -11.83 16.04
N VAL A 214 -6.93 -10.78 16.87
CA VAL A 214 -7.46 -9.45 16.55
C VAL A 214 -6.75 -8.84 15.34
N SER A 215 -5.42 -8.96 15.25
CA SER A 215 -4.67 -8.45 14.10
C SER A 215 -5.02 -9.16 12.79
N LYS A 216 -5.48 -10.42 12.85
CA LYS A 216 -5.93 -11.18 11.67
C LYS A 216 -7.36 -10.82 11.24
N ILE A 217 -8.25 -10.57 12.20
CA ILE A 217 -9.63 -10.16 11.92
C ILE A 217 -9.70 -8.72 11.43
N ALA A 218 -8.91 -7.83 12.01
CA ALA A 218 -8.94 -6.42 11.66
C ALA A 218 -8.47 -6.23 10.19
N PRO A 219 -9.25 -5.55 9.33
CA PRO A 219 -8.90 -5.38 7.93
C PRO A 219 -7.59 -4.61 7.76
N ARG A 220 -7.21 -3.75 8.71
CA ARG A 220 -5.89 -3.10 8.79
C ARG A 220 -5.18 -3.43 10.10
N GLY A 221 -5.18 -4.71 10.48
CA GLY A 221 -4.41 -5.21 11.62
C GLY A 221 -2.92 -5.28 11.32
N VAL A 222 -2.09 -4.77 12.23
CA VAL A 222 -0.62 -4.94 12.22
C VAL A 222 -0.22 -5.49 13.58
N TYR A 223 0.62 -6.53 13.59
CA TYR A 223 1.15 -7.14 14.80
C TYR A 223 2.64 -6.86 14.90
N THR A 224 3.08 -6.31 16.03
CA THR A 224 4.50 -6.09 16.32
C THR A 224 4.86 -6.46 17.76
N THR A 225 6.14 -6.68 18.01
CA THR A 225 6.68 -6.95 19.35
C THR A 225 7.41 -5.72 19.87
N GLY A 226 7.39 -5.52 21.18
CA GLY A 226 8.03 -4.36 21.81
C GLY A 226 9.53 -4.28 21.53
N ARG A 227 10.23 -5.42 21.53
CA ARG A 227 11.66 -5.47 21.16
C ARG A 227 11.94 -5.26 19.67
N GLY A 228 11.00 -5.64 18.81
CA GLY A 228 11.13 -5.50 17.35
C GLY A 228 10.72 -4.12 16.84
N SER A 229 10.14 -3.28 17.69
CA SER A 229 9.53 -2.01 17.32
C SER A 229 10.29 -0.85 17.95
N SER A 230 11.34 -0.38 17.27
CA SER A 230 11.99 0.88 17.64
C SER A 230 11.08 2.08 17.32
N GLY A 231 11.36 3.26 17.86
CA GLY A 231 10.58 4.48 17.58
C GLY A 231 10.46 4.78 16.07
N VAL A 232 11.50 4.44 15.29
CA VAL A 232 11.49 4.54 13.82
C VAL A 232 10.60 3.45 13.18
N GLY A 233 10.66 2.22 13.71
CA GLY A 233 9.82 1.10 13.24
C GLY A 233 8.34 1.23 13.60
N LEU A 234 8.00 2.02 14.63
CA LEU A 234 6.61 2.35 14.99
C LEU A 234 6.06 3.50 14.15
N THR A 235 6.84 4.57 13.98
CA THR A 235 6.36 5.80 13.33
C THR A 235 6.58 5.76 11.82
N ALA A 236 7.60 6.42 11.32
CA ALA A 236 8.01 6.40 9.93
C ALA A 236 9.49 6.70 9.83
N SER A 237 10.15 6.07 8.87
CA SER A 237 11.52 6.39 8.47
C SER A 237 11.48 7.19 7.17
N ILE A 238 12.36 8.18 7.03
CA ILE A 238 12.56 8.90 5.78
C ILE A 238 13.93 8.49 5.25
N THR A 239 13.94 7.73 4.17
CA THR A 239 15.15 7.33 3.46
C THR A 239 15.30 8.19 2.21
N ARG A 240 16.54 8.50 1.83
CA ARG A 240 16.82 9.17 0.55
C ARG A 240 17.19 8.11 -0.47
N ASP A 241 16.45 8.05 -1.57
CA ASP A 241 16.83 7.17 -2.66
C ASP A 241 18.13 7.66 -3.30
N SER A 242 19.10 6.77 -3.39
CA SER A 242 20.45 7.08 -3.87
C SER A 242 20.52 7.44 -5.36
N LEU A 243 19.52 7.03 -6.15
CA LEU A 243 19.49 7.25 -7.60
C LEU A 243 18.70 8.50 -7.98
N THR A 244 17.52 8.68 -7.40
CA THR A 244 16.62 9.80 -7.73
C THR A 244 16.85 11.01 -6.84
N GLY A 245 17.44 10.83 -5.66
CA GLY A 245 17.54 11.86 -4.62
C GLY A 245 16.19 12.18 -3.96
N GLU A 246 15.15 11.43 -4.29
CA GLU A 246 13.81 11.61 -3.72
C GLU A 246 13.75 11.07 -2.28
N LEU A 247 12.91 11.70 -1.47
CA LEU A 247 12.62 11.25 -0.12
C LEU A 247 11.57 10.14 -0.21
N VAL A 248 12.00 8.92 0.14
CA VAL A 248 11.14 7.76 0.28
C VAL A 248 10.73 7.67 1.75
N LEU A 249 9.44 7.45 1.98
CA LEU A 249 8.87 7.32 3.30
C LEU A 249 8.55 5.85 3.53
N GLU A 250 9.24 5.23 4.46
CA GLU A 250 8.96 3.87 4.91
C GLU A 250 8.05 3.98 6.14
N GLY A 251 6.79 3.59 5.96
CA GLY A 251 5.82 3.60 7.05
C GLY A 251 6.18 2.56 8.11
N GLY A 252 6.24 2.98 9.37
CA GLY A 252 6.29 2.08 10.52
C GLY A 252 4.92 1.48 10.83
N ALA A 253 4.87 0.62 11.84
CA ALA A 253 3.67 -0.15 12.19
C ALA A 253 2.42 0.70 12.44
N LEU A 254 2.55 1.89 13.06
CA LEU A 254 1.44 2.80 13.33
C LEU A 254 0.90 3.45 12.05
N VAL A 255 1.80 3.79 11.11
CA VAL A 255 1.40 4.38 9.82
C VAL A 255 0.72 3.35 8.94
N LEU A 256 1.22 2.10 8.95
CA LEU A 256 0.60 0.99 8.23
C LEU A 256 -0.80 0.65 8.77
N SER A 257 -0.99 0.78 10.09
CA SER A 257 -2.26 0.52 10.78
C SER A 257 -3.20 1.74 10.85
N ASP A 258 -3.02 2.78 10.03
CA ASP A 258 -3.94 3.92 10.00
C ASP A 258 -5.39 3.48 9.74
N ASN A 259 -6.32 4.01 10.56
CA ASN A 259 -7.72 3.61 10.68
C ASN A 259 -7.94 2.09 10.92
N GLY A 260 -6.93 1.37 11.39
CA GLY A 260 -6.96 -0.06 11.71
C GLY A 260 -6.67 -0.32 13.19
N VAL A 261 -6.07 -1.48 13.47
CA VAL A 261 -5.67 -1.87 14.83
C VAL A 261 -4.19 -2.23 14.84
N CYS A 262 -3.42 -1.54 15.67
CA CYS A 262 -2.03 -1.88 15.94
C CYS A 262 -1.98 -2.75 17.21
N CYS A 263 -1.52 -3.99 17.07
CA CYS A 263 -1.32 -4.90 18.18
C CYS A 263 0.16 -4.92 18.56
N ILE A 264 0.48 -4.46 19.77
CA ILE A 264 1.85 -4.45 20.30
C ILE A 264 1.92 -5.45 21.45
N ASP A 265 2.76 -6.47 21.31
CA ASP A 265 3.05 -7.43 22.37
C ASP A 265 4.34 -7.06 23.12
N GLU A 266 4.52 -7.52 24.36
CA GLU A 266 5.72 -7.26 25.19
C GLU A 266 6.06 -5.75 25.35
N VAL A 267 5.04 -4.92 25.56
CA VAL A 267 5.22 -3.46 25.78
C VAL A 267 6.15 -3.16 26.96
N ASP A 268 6.21 -4.05 27.96
CA ASP A 268 7.13 -3.93 29.10
C ASP A 268 8.61 -4.05 28.69
N LYS A 269 8.90 -4.67 27.54
CA LYS A 269 10.25 -4.82 26.98
C LYS A 269 10.64 -3.70 26.02
N MET A 270 9.74 -2.76 25.74
CA MET A 270 10.07 -1.58 24.96
C MET A 270 10.94 -0.61 25.76
N ASP A 271 11.90 0.01 25.08
CA ASP A 271 12.69 1.10 25.64
C ASP A 271 11.82 2.34 25.89
N GLU A 272 12.12 3.10 26.94
CA GLU A 272 11.34 4.27 27.31
C GLU A 272 11.29 5.34 26.20
N THR A 273 12.38 5.47 25.43
CA THR A 273 12.44 6.36 24.26
C THR A 273 11.43 5.96 23.19
N ASP A 274 11.27 4.67 22.95
CA ASP A 274 10.35 4.16 21.93
C ASP A 274 8.89 4.25 22.39
N ARG A 275 8.64 4.18 23.70
CA ARG A 275 7.31 4.39 24.29
C ARG A 275 6.82 5.83 24.11
N THR A 276 7.70 6.82 24.02
CA THR A 276 7.28 8.23 23.78
C THR A 276 6.67 8.45 22.40
N ALA A 277 6.86 7.49 21.47
CA ALA A 277 6.30 7.55 20.12
C ALA A 277 4.85 7.02 20.04
N ILE A 278 4.32 6.42 21.11
CA ILE A 278 2.94 5.93 21.23
C ILE A 278 2.05 7.03 21.83
#